data_AF-A0A8C1PPL6-F1
#
_entry.id   AF-A0A8C1PPL6-F1
#
_cell.length_a   1.000
_cell.length_b   1.000
_cell.length_c   1.000
_cell.angle_alpha   90.00
_cell.angle_beta   90.00
_cell.angle_gamma   90.00
#
_symmetry.space_group_name_H-M   'P 1'
#
loop_
_entity.id
_entity.type
_entity.pdbx_description
1 polymer ?
#
loop_
_entity_poly.entity_id
_entity_poly.type
_entity_poly.pdbx_seq_one_letter_code
_entity_poly.pdbx_strand_id
1 'polypeptide(L)' 'AFYIKYSGLRSDSTHFTLDGAPFRILGGSIHYFRVPRAYWRERLLELKACGLNTLTTVSFFIPSKLTHFS' A
#
# COMPACT_ATOMS: atom_id res chain seq x y z
N ALA A 1 -6.03 23.86 -14.06
CA ALA A 1 -5.30 22.98 -15.01
C ALA A 1 -4.95 21.69 -14.27
N PHE A 2 -5.45 20.54 -14.73
CA PHE A 2 -5.11 19.24 -14.15
C PHE A 2 -3.85 18.72 -14.86
N TYR A 3 -2.73 18.61 -14.15
CA TYR A 3 -1.53 17.99 -14.68
C TYR A 3 -1.68 16.47 -14.65
N ILE A 4 -1.84 15.85 -15.81
CA ILE A 4 -1.73 14.39 -15.93
C ILE A 4 -0.24 14.06 -15.94
N LYS A 5 0.25 13.39 -14.89
CA LYS A 5 1.60 12.79 -14.89
C LYS A 5 1.58 11.58 -15.82
N TYR A 6 2.27 11.68 -16.96
CA TYR A 6 2.42 10.58 -17.91
C TYR A 6 3.51 9.57 -17.53
N SER A 7 4.31 9.90 -16.52
CA SER A 7 5.32 9.03 -15.96
C SER A 7 4.78 8.39 -14.68
N GLY A 8 5.06 7.09 -14.52
CA GLY A 8 4.60 6.28 -13.39
C GLY A 8 5.67 5.25 -13.05
N LEU A 9 5.32 4.24 -12.27
CA LEU A 9 6.23 3.15 -11.93
C LEU A 9 6.49 2.28 -13.17
N ARG A 10 7.75 2.15 -13.59
CA ARG A 10 8.22 1.27 -14.66
C ARG A 10 9.22 0.28 -14.09
N SER A 11 9.17 -0.97 -14.56
CA SER A 11 10.21 -1.96 -14.28
C SER A 11 11.09 -2.14 -15.51
N ASP A 12 12.39 -1.95 -15.33
CA ASP A 12 13.38 -2.63 -16.14
C ASP A 12 13.69 -3.97 -15.46
N SER A 13 14.13 -4.97 -16.21
CA SER A 13 14.49 -6.34 -15.81
C SER A 13 15.13 -6.48 -14.42
N THR A 14 15.89 -5.47 -13.99
CA THR A 14 16.65 -5.44 -12.74
C THR A 14 16.29 -4.28 -11.80
N HIS A 15 15.57 -3.26 -12.25
CA HIS A 15 15.37 -2.01 -11.50
C HIS A 15 13.97 -1.44 -11.70
N PHE A 16 13.42 -0.83 -10.64
CA PHE A 16 12.22 -0.02 -10.77
C PHE A 16 12.59 1.45 -10.92
N THR A 17 11.83 2.18 -11.75
CA THR A 17 11.90 3.63 -11.87
C THR A 17 10.53 4.22 -11.60
N LEU A 18 10.45 5.26 -10.79
CA LEU A 18 9.24 6.03 -10.55
C LEU A 18 9.47 7.42 -11.11
N ASP A 19 8.62 7.86 -12.05
CA ASP A 19 8.77 9.16 -12.70
C ASP A 19 10.13 9.39 -13.39
N GLY A 20 10.74 8.31 -13.89
CA GLY A 20 12.07 8.35 -14.53
C GLY A 20 13.24 8.37 -13.54
N ALA A 21 13.00 8.39 -12.22
CA ALA A 21 14.03 8.28 -11.20
C ALA A 21 14.14 6.83 -10.68
N PRO A 22 15.34 6.33 -10.35
CA PRO A 22 15.51 5.02 -9.71
C PRO A 22 14.69 4.93 -8.41
N PHE A 23 13.88 3.89 -8.29
CA PHE A 23 13.01 3.65 -7.14
C PHE A 23 13.22 2.23 -6.62
N ARG A 24 13.44 2.08 -5.32
CA ARG A 24 13.50 0.77 -4.66
C ARG A 24 12.25 0.59 -3.82
N ILE A 25 11.44 -0.41 -4.14
CA ILE A 25 10.24 -0.74 -3.39
C ILE A 25 10.67 -1.43 -2.09
N LEU A 26 10.43 -0.77 -0.96
CA LEU A 26 10.63 -1.31 0.38
C LEU A 26 9.27 -1.49 1.02
N GLY A 27 8.78 -2.73 0.98
CA GLY A 27 7.42 -3.11 1.37
C GLY A 27 7.29 -3.54 2.82
N GLY A 28 6.22 -3.11 3.49
CA GLY A 28 5.75 -3.68 4.76
C GLY A 28 4.32 -4.21 4.63
N SER A 29 3.98 -5.28 5.35
CA SER A 29 2.63 -5.85 5.34
C SER A 29 1.81 -5.37 6.53
N ILE A 30 0.62 -4.80 6.30
CA ILE A 30 -0.41 -4.60 7.34
C ILE A 30 -1.70 -5.25 6.88
N HIS A 31 -2.30 -6.04 7.77
CA HIS A 31 -3.64 -6.58 7.58
C HIS A 31 -4.66 -5.61 8.20
N TYR A 32 -5.32 -4.79 7.37
CA TYR A 32 -6.24 -3.74 7.87
C TYR A 32 -7.35 -4.27 8.78
N PHE A 33 -7.78 -5.52 8.58
CA PHE A 33 -8.82 -6.15 9.38
C PHE A 33 -8.40 -6.50 10.82
N ARG A 34 -7.08 -6.54 11.10
CA ARG A 34 -6.54 -6.82 12.45
C ARG A 34 -6.24 -5.57 13.25
N VAL A 35 -6.29 -4.39 12.64
CA VAL A 35 -5.93 -3.12 13.28
C VAL A 35 -7.16 -2.22 13.29
N PRO A 36 -7.64 -1.76 14.46
CA PRO A 36 -8.71 -0.78 14.52
C PRO A 36 -8.33 0.48 13.74
N ARG A 37 -9.30 1.08 13.02
CA ARG A 37 -9.03 2.20 12.10
C ARG A 37 -8.32 3.39 12.75
N ALA A 38 -8.59 3.63 14.04
CA ALA A 38 -7.93 4.68 14.82
C ALA A 38 -6.39 4.54 14.83
N TYR A 39 -5.88 3.32 14.85
CA TYR A 39 -4.44 3.04 14.92
C TYR A 39 -3.76 2.95 13.55
N TRP A 40 -4.49 2.98 12.44
CA TRP A 40 -3.88 2.87 11.11
C TRP A 40 -2.83 3.94 10.87
N ARG A 41 -3.13 5.19 11.26
CA ARG A 41 -2.18 6.30 11.10
C ARG A 41 -0.88 6.03 11.83
N GLU A 42 -0.95 5.57 13.07
CA GLU A 42 0.24 5.26 13.88
C GLU A 42 1.04 4.12 13.26
N ARG A 43 0.40 3.03 12.83
CA ARG A 43 1.08 1.92 12.16
C ARG A 43 1.75 2.33 10.85
N LEU A 44 1.12 3.20 10.06
CA LEU A 44 1.71 3.72 8.84
C LEU A 44 2.92 4.63 9.12
N LEU A 45 2.87 5.40 10.22
CA LEU A 45 4.00 6.22 10.66
C LEU A 45 5.16 5.36 11.16
N GLU A 46 4.89 4.29 11.91
CA GLU A 46 5.89 3.31 12.33
C GLU A 46 6.57 2.66 11.12
N LEU A 47 5.80 2.21 10.12
CA LEU A 47 6.38 1.65 8.89
C LEU A 47 7.25 2.66 8.14
N LYS A 48 6.79 3.92 8.05
CA LYS A 48 7.57 5.00 7.43
C LYS A 48 8.86 5.27 8.20
N ALA A 49 8.82 5.22 9.54
CA ALA A 49 9.99 5.39 10.39
C ALA A 49 11.01 4.24 10.21
N CYS A 50 10.53 3.03 9.92
CA CYS A 50 11.38 1.89 9.53
C CYS A 50 12.01 2.02 8.12
N GLY A 51 11.76 3.13 7.41
CA GLY A 51 12.29 3.37 6.06
C GLY A 51 11.49 2.68 4.95
N LEU A 52 10.31 2.15 5.25
CA LEU A 52 9.44 1.53 4.24
C LEU A 52 8.70 2.62 3.46
N ASN A 53 8.62 2.43 2.15
CA ASN A 53 7.95 3.36 1.25
C ASN A 53 6.67 2.79 0.62
N THR A 54 6.45 1.48 0.78
CA THR A 54 5.33 0.78 0.17
C THR A 54 4.61 -0.07 1.22
N LEU A 55 3.29 0.00 1.23
CA LEU A 55 2.45 -0.84 2.08
C LEU A 55 1.78 -1.93 1.24
N THR A 56 1.92 -3.16 1.68
CA THR A 56 1.14 -4.30 1.17
C THR A 56 0.01 -4.58 2.17
N THR A 57 -1.21 -4.70 1.65
CA THR A 57 -2.35 -5.19 2.44
C THR A 57 -3.06 -6.28 1.68
N VAL A 58 -3.49 -7.31 2.41
CA VAL A 58 -4.34 -8.36 1.84
C VAL A 58 -5.79 -7.86 1.88
N SER A 59 -6.40 -7.73 0.72
CA SER A 59 -7.84 -7.54 0.61
C SER A 59 -8.52 -8.89 0.80
N PHE A 60 -9.31 -9.02 1.87
CA PHE A 60 -10.18 -10.17 2.05
C PHE A 60 -11.57 -9.82 1.55
N PHE A 61 -12.03 -10.51 0.51
CA PHE A 61 -13.39 -10.37 0.01
C PHE A 61 -14.35 -11.05 0.99
N ILE A 62 -15.22 -10.27 1.63
CA ILE A 62 -16.33 -10.81 2.39
C ILE A 62 -17.52 -10.92 1.43
N PRO A 63 -17.94 -12.14 1.02
CA PRO A 63 -19.16 -12.28 0.24
C PRO A 63 -20.36 -11.81 1.07
N SER A 64 -21.21 -10.98 0.47
CA SER A 64 -22.39 -10.35 1.08
C SER A 64 -23.48 -11.32 1.58
N LYS A 65 -23.27 -12.64 1.48
CA LYS A 65 -24.22 -13.67 1.95
C LYS A 65 -23.95 -14.18 3.38
N LEU A 66 -22.98 -13.61 4.10
CA LEU A 66 -22.71 -13.94 5.50
C LEU A 66 -23.01 -12.78 6.48
N THR A 67 -23.96 -11.90 6.12
CA THR A 67 -24.48 -10.85 7.02
C THR A 67 -25.83 -11.21 7.67
N HIS A 68 -26.35 -12.43 7.45
CA HIS A 68 -27.51 -12.96 8.17
C HIS A 68 -27.11 -14.20 8.96
N PHE A 69 -26.44 -13.99 10.09
CA PHE A 69 -26.58 -14.86 11.26
C PHE A 69 -27.20 -14.00 12.36
N SER A 70 -28.52 -14.00 12.38
CA SER A 70 -29.35 -13.70 13.56
C SER A 70 -30.51 -14.68 13.55
#